data_AF-A0A958H643-F1
#
_entry.id   AF-A0A958H643-F1
#
_cell.length_a   1.000
_cell.length_b   1.000
_cell.length_c   1.000
_cell.angle_alpha   90.00
_cell.angle_beta   90.00
_cell.angle_gamma   90.00
#
_symmetry.space_group_name_H-M   'P 1'
#
loop_
_entity.id
_entity.type
_entity.pdbx_description
1 polymer ?
#
loop_
_entity_poly.entity_id
_entity_poly.type
_entity_poly.pdbx_seq_one_letter_code
_entity_poly.pdbx_strand_id
1 'polypeptide(L)'
;LAQLIYDLKQVNPAAVVSVKLVAEAGVGTVAAGVVKGHADLIHLSGNNGGTGASPLSSIKHAGGPWELGLAETQHTLLTNGLRSRVRVRVDGGFQNGRDVVMGALLGADEFSFGTAALVAVGCKMARSCHTNTCPVGVATQRLDLIEKFPGQPEHLMIFMLQVAEEVRQILARLGYRSLNEIIGHAELLQQTVTGAEASFIELLPLLWVPDTGQPRRNVEARNVLPGGADLGERLATEAMAELDGDGAPVRLRYAISNTDRTV
;
A
#
# COMPACT_ATOMS: atom_id res chain seq x y z
N LEU A 1 -9.94 14.88 0.02
CA LEU A 1 -8.98 13.86 -0.48
C LEU A 1 -8.59 14.09 -1.94
N ALA A 2 -9.54 14.08 -2.90
CA ALA A 2 -9.22 14.27 -4.32
C ALA A 2 -8.41 15.55 -4.61
N GLN A 3 -8.72 16.66 -3.92
CA GLN A 3 -7.93 17.88 -4.03
C GLN A 3 -6.47 17.70 -3.57
N LEU A 4 -6.23 17.02 -2.45
CA LEU A 4 -4.87 16.75 -1.99
C LEU A 4 -4.10 15.84 -2.96
N ILE A 5 -4.77 14.83 -3.53
CA ILE A 5 -4.15 13.97 -4.57
C ILE A 5 -3.78 14.82 -5.79
N TYR A 6 -4.67 15.72 -6.18
CA TYR A 6 -4.42 16.69 -7.25
C TYR A 6 -3.21 17.58 -6.90
N ASP A 7 -3.17 18.18 -5.71
CA ASP A 7 -2.06 19.04 -5.25
C ASP A 7 -0.71 18.32 -5.28
N LEU A 8 -0.65 17.07 -4.79
CA LEU A 8 0.55 16.25 -4.78
C LEU A 8 1.05 15.92 -6.19
N LYS A 9 0.12 15.67 -7.13
CA LYS A 9 0.46 15.41 -8.54
C LYS A 9 0.85 16.69 -9.30
N GLN A 10 0.35 17.86 -8.87
CA GLN A 10 0.79 19.14 -9.44
C GLN A 10 2.21 19.49 -9.00
N VAL A 11 2.51 19.41 -7.70
CA VAL A 11 3.87 19.73 -7.21
C VAL A 11 4.92 18.72 -7.66
N ASN A 12 4.54 17.45 -7.81
CA ASN A 12 5.43 16.42 -8.34
C ASN A 12 4.70 15.54 -9.36
N PRO A 13 4.74 15.93 -10.64
CA PRO A 13 4.10 15.17 -11.71
C PRO A 13 4.70 13.78 -11.91
N ALA A 14 5.90 13.46 -11.41
CA ALA A 14 6.47 12.11 -11.52
C ALA A 14 6.07 11.18 -10.37
N ALA A 15 5.56 11.72 -9.25
CA ALA A 15 5.26 10.94 -8.06
C ALA A 15 3.98 10.09 -8.20
N VAL A 16 4.05 8.88 -7.65
CA VAL A 16 2.88 8.01 -7.42
C VAL A 16 2.21 8.46 -6.13
N VAL A 17 0.90 8.71 -6.18
CA VAL A 17 0.12 9.03 -4.97
C VAL A 17 -0.52 7.76 -4.41
N SER A 18 -0.09 7.38 -3.21
CA SER A 18 -0.64 6.28 -2.43
C SER A 18 -1.59 6.81 -1.35
N VAL A 19 -2.74 6.16 -1.17
CA VAL A 19 -3.62 6.39 -0.02
C VAL A 19 -3.61 5.16 0.87
N LYS A 20 -3.15 5.34 2.11
CA LYS A 20 -3.12 4.28 3.11
C LYS A 20 -4.44 4.22 3.88
N LEU A 21 -5.13 3.09 3.80
CA LEU A 21 -6.38 2.76 4.50
C LEU A 21 -6.12 1.63 5.49
N VAL A 22 -6.93 1.56 6.55
CA VAL A 22 -6.96 0.42 7.46
C VAL A 22 -8.16 -0.45 7.11
N ALA A 23 -7.98 -1.77 7.11
CA ALA A 23 -9.04 -2.71 6.85
C ALA A 23 -10.13 -2.57 7.93
N GLU A 24 -11.36 -2.40 7.48
CA GLU A 24 -12.59 -2.45 8.27
C GLU A 24 -13.75 -2.70 7.29
N ALA A 25 -14.91 -3.09 7.82
CA ALA A 25 -16.09 -3.27 6.98
C ALA A 25 -16.47 -1.95 6.29
N GLY A 26 -16.64 -1.98 4.97
CA GLY A 26 -16.96 -0.79 4.16
C GLY A 26 -15.73 -0.12 3.53
N VAL A 27 -14.51 -0.61 3.81
CA VAL A 27 -13.28 -0.06 3.22
C VAL A 27 -13.26 -0.14 1.70
N GLY A 28 -13.94 -1.12 1.09
CA GLY A 28 -14.04 -1.25 -0.37
C GLY A 28 -14.77 -0.07 -1.01
N THR A 29 -15.80 0.46 -0.33
CA THR A 29 -16.53 1.66 -0.79
C THR A 29 -15.63 2.89 -0.74
N VAL A 30 -14.87 3.04 0.34
CA VAL A 30 -13.88 4.11 0.48
C VAL A 30 -12.81 4.00 -0.62
N ALA A 31 -12.30 2.79 -0.86
CA ALA A 31 -11.33 2.50 -1.91
C ALA A 31 -11.84 2.90 -3.31
N ALA A 32 -13.10 2.63 -3.65
CA ALA A 32 -13.68 3.08 -4.92
C ALA A 32 -13.67 4.62 -5.04
N GLY A 33 -13.97 5.33 -3.95
CA GLY A 33 -13.85 6.80 -3.88
C GLY A 33 -12.41 7.29 -4.04
N VAL A 34 -11.45 6.59 -3.45
CA VAL A 34 -10.01 6.88 -3.58
C VAL A 34 -9.53 6.76 -5.04
N VAL A 35 -9.94 5.71 -5.75
CA VAL A 35 -9.61 5.53 -7.19
C VAL A 35 -10.26 6.62 -8.03
N LYS A 36 -11.53 6.96 -7.76
CA LYS A 36 -12.22 8.08 -8.43
C LYS A 36 -11.58 9.44 -8.11
N GLY A 37 -10.93 9.55 -6.95
CA GLY A 37 -10.08 10.70 -6.57
C GLY A 37 -8.69 10.69 -7.22
N HIS A 38 -8.43 9.79 -8.16
CA HIS A 38 -7.20 9.69 -8.96
C HIS A 38 -5.95 9.24 -8.20
N ALA A 39 -6.09 8.49 -7.10
CA ALA A 39 -4.93 7.83 -6.49
C ALA A 39 -4.37 6.74 -7.41
N ASP A 40 -3.04 6.59 -7.41
CA ASP A 40 -2.34 5.57 -8.22
C ASP A 40 -2.21 4.24 -7.47
N LEU A 41 -2.24 4.30 -6.14
CA LEU A 41 -2.06 3.16 -5.26
C LEU A 41 -2.98 3.26 -4.03
N ILE A 42 -3.57 2.14 -3.65
CA ILE A 42 -4.23 1.95 -2.36
C ILE A 42 -3.32 1.06 -1.52
N HIS A 43 -2.95 1.51 -0.32
CA HIS A 43 -2.25 0.69 0.65
C HIS A 43 -3.25 0.28 1.72
N LEU A 44 -3.64 -0.98 1.75
CA LEU A 44 -4.54 -1.53 2.75
C LEU A 44 -3.76 -2.19 3.89
N SER A 45 -4.00 -1.73 5.13
CA SER A 45 -3.36 -2.25 6.33
C SER A 45 -4.31 -3.07 7.19
N GLY A 46 -3.88 -4.26 7.62
CA GLY A 46 -4.59 -5.01 8.65
C GLY A 46 -4.40 -4.46 10.06
N ASN A 47 -5.24 -4.90 10.99
CA ASN A 47 -5.14 -4.61 12.42
C ASN A 47 -3.85 -5.13 13.09
N ASN A 48 -3.15 -6.06 12.46
CA ASN A 48 -1.91 -6.68 12.96
C ASN A 48 -0.64 -5.87 12.64
N GLY A 49 -0.78 -4.58 12.31
CA GLY A 49 0.33 -3.67 12.07
C GLY A 49 1.18 -3.40 13.33
N GLY A 50 2.48 -3.17 13.14
CA GLY A 50 3.37 -2.73 14.21
C GLY A 50 3.24 -1.22 14.49
N THR A 51 3.59 -0.80 15.70
CA THR A 51 3.67 0.62 16.09
C THR A 51 4.78 0.84 17.11
N GLY A 52 5.44 2.00 17.06
CA GLY A 52 6.39 2.43 18.08
C GLY A 52 5.70 2.88 19.37
N ALA A 53 4.51 3.47 19.26
CA ALA A 53 3.71 3.96 20.38
C ALA A 53 2.23 4.05 19.97
N SER A 54 1.33 3.45 20.76
CA SER A 54 -0.12 3.54 20.58
C SER A 54 -0.83 3.11 21.87
N PRO A 55 -2.04 3.64 22.17
CA PRO A 55 -2.86 3.11 23.24
C PRO A 55 -3.08 1.60 23.09
N LEU A 56 -2.99 0.87 24.19
CA LEU A 56 -3.20 -0.58 24.18
C LEU A 56 -4.60 -0.95 23.69
N SER A 57 -5.61 -0.11 24.01
CA SER A 57 -6.97 -0.27 23.51
C SER A 57 -7.02 -0.28 21.98
N SER A 58 -6.37 0.68 21.33
CA SER A 58 -6.32 0.74 19.86
C SER A 58 -5.62 -0.48 19.26
N ILE A 59 -4.50 -0.93 19.86
CA ILE A 59 -3.78 -2.13 19.40
C ILE A 59 -4.65 -3.38 19.50
N LYS A 60 -5.56 -3.47 20.49
CA LYS A 60 -6.36 -4.66 20.75
C LYS A 60 -7.76 -4.64 20.14
N HIS A 61 -8.29 -3.46 19.82
CA HIS A 61 -9.72 -3.30 19.54
C HIS A 61 -10.05 -2.42 18.32
N ALA A 62 -9.05 -1.88 17.59
CA ALA A 62 -9.30 -1.09 16.39
C ALA A 62 -8.77 -1.78 15.13
N GLY A 63 -9.56 -1.74 14.05
CA GLY A 63 -9.25 -2.33 12.75
C GLY A 63 -9.66 -3.80 12.62
N GLY A 64 -9.82 -4.24 11.38
CA GLY A 64 -10.09 -5.62 10.96
C GLY A 64 -8.88 -6.31 10.34
N PRO A 65 -8.97 -7.63 10.10
CA PRO A 65 -7.93 -8.38 9.40
C PRO A 65 -7.82 -7.91 7.94
N TRP A 66 -6.60 -7.90 7.40
CA TRP A 66 -6.36 -7.41 6.04
C TRP A 66 -7.02 -8.30 5.00
N GLU A 67 -7.20 -9.59 5.27
CA GLU A 67 -7.86 -10.56 4.39
C GLU A 67 -9.28 -10.11 4.04
N LEU A 68 -10.04 -9.66 5.04
CA LEU A 68 -11.40 -9.16 4.86
C LEU A 68 -11.41 -7.86 4.04
N GLY A 69 -10.60 -6.88 4.45
CA GLY A 69 -10.56 -5.59 3.75
C GLY A 69 -10.05 -5.71 2.31
N LEU A 70 -9.11 -6.64 2.06
CA LEU A 70 -8.50 -6.85 0.75
C LEU A 70 -9.50 -7.48 -0.21
N ALA A 71 -10.19 -8.53 0.23
CA ALA A 71 -11.27 -9.15 -0.55
C ALA A 71 -12.40 -8.15 -0.83
N GLU A 72 -12.85 -7.39 0.17
CA GLU A 72 -13.89 -6.36 -0.02
C GLU A 72 -13.46 -5.28 -1.02
N THR A 73 -12.21 -4.81 -0.92
CA THR A 73 -11.63 -3.85 -1.86
C THR A 73 -11.57 -4.42 -3.27
N GLN A 74 -11.06 -5.64 -3.42
CA GLN A 74 -10.98 -6.35 -4.69
C GLN A 74 -12.36 -6.47 -5.35
N HIS A 75 -13.38 -6.93 -4.62
CA HIS A 75 -14.73 -7.12 -5.14
C HIS A 75 -15.37 -5.79 -5.54
N THR A 76 -15.22 -4.77 -4.69
CA THR A 76 -15.81 -3.45 -4.96
C THR A 76 -15.18 -2.81 -6.18
N LEU A 77 -13.85 -2.85 -6.30
CA LEU A 77 -13.15 -2.28 -7.45
C LEU A 77 -13.45 -3.03 -8.75
N LEU A 78 -13.57 -4.36 -8.71
CA LEU A 78 -13.98 -5.15 -9.87
C LEU A 78 -15.40 -4.80 -10.33
N THR A 79 -16.35 -4.79 -9.41
CA THR A 79 -17.77 -4.55 -9.69
C THR A 79 -18.01 -3.13 -10.23
N ASN A 80 -17.15 -2.17 -9.88
CA ASN A 80 -17.22 -0.80 -10.37
C ASN A 80 -16.35 -0.53 -11.63
N GLY A 81 -15.66 -1.53 -12.18
CA GLY A 81 -14.76 -1.34 -13.32
C GLY A 81 -13.57 -0.43 -13.02
N LEU A 82 -13.10 -0.41 -11.77
CA LEU A 82 -12.03 0.47 -11.29
C LEU A 82 -10.70 -0.27 -11.04
N ARG A 83 -10.72 -1.61 -11.02
CA ARG A 83 -9.57 -2.42 -10.60
C ARG A 83 -8.33 -2.24 -11.47
N SER A 84 -8.49 -1.99 -12.77
CA SER A 84 -7.39 -1.79 -13.73
C SER A 84 -6.55 -0.54 -13.42
N ARG A 85 -7.17 0.48 -12.83
CA ARG A 85 -6.64 1.85 -12.67
C ARG A 85 -5.68 2.04 -11.50
N VAL A 86 -5.69 1.11 -10.53
CA VAL A 86 -4.99 1.31 -9.25
C VAL A 86 -4.22 0.06 -8.88
N ARG A 87 -3.02 0.25 -8.31
CA ARG A 87 -2.31 -0.82 -7.61
C ARG A 87 -2.84 -0.98 -6.20
N VAL A 88 -3.04 -2.21 -5.76
CA VAL A 88 -3.45 -2.52 -4.38
C VAL A 88 -2.25 -3.12 -3.65
N ARG A 89 -1.76 -2.42 -2.64
CA ARG A 89 -0.71 -2.86 -1.74
C ARG A 89 -1.32 -3.32 -0.42
N VAL A 90 -0.78 -4.37 0.18
CA VAL A 90 -1.23 -4.87 1.49
C VAL A 90 -0.08 -4.97 2.50
N ASP A 91 -0.37 -4.65 3.77
CA ASP A 91 0.45 -5.01 4.93
C ASP A 91 -0.42 -5.51 6.10
N GLY A 92 0.24 -6.01 7.15
CA GLY A 92 -0.42 -6.43 8.38
C GLY A 92 0.08 -7.77 8.88
N GLY A 93 1.31 -7.81 9.40
CA GLY A 93 1.89 -9.04 9.95
C GLY A 93 2.49 -10.00 8.93
N PHE A 94 2.74 -9.55 7.69
CA PHE A 94 3.45 -10.33 6.67
C PHE A 94 4.85 -10.72 7.14
N GLN A 95 5.18 -12.01 7.01
CA GLN A 95 6.42 -12.61 7.52
C GLN A 95 7.16 -13.44 6.47
N ASN A 96 6.44 -14.08 5.55
CA ASN A 96 7.00 -15.12 4.67
C ASN A 96 6.39 -15.09 3.26
N GLY A 97 6.85 -15.98 2.39
CA GLY A 97 6.37 -16.09 1.01
C GLY A 97 4.93 -16.59 0.90
N ARG A 98 4.44 -17.40 1.84
CA ARG A 98 3.03 -17.82 1.88
C ARG A 98 2.10 -16.64 2.09
N ASP A 99 2.42 -15.71 2.99
CA ASP A 99 1.60 -14.51 3.22
C ASP A 99 1.48 -13.67 1.94
N VAL A 100 2.58 -13.54 1.19
CA VAL A 100 2.61 -12.87 -0.13
C VAL A 100 1.67 -13.56 -1.12
N VAL A 101 1.74 -14.89 -1.24
CA VAL A 101 0.87 -15.64 -2.16
C VAL A 101 -0.60 -15.53 -1.75
N MET A 102 -0.91 -15.60 -0.45
CA MET A 102 -2.27 -15.38 0.06
C MET A 102 -2.79 -13.98 -0.29
N GLY A 103 -1.97 -12.95 -0.05
CA GLY A 103 -2.30 -11.57 -0.44
C GLY A 103 -2.51 -11.42 -1.95
N ALA A 104 -1.68 -12.06 -2.76
CA ALA A 104 -1.81 -12.03 -4.22
C ALA A 104 -3.15 -12.63 -4.66
N LEU A 105 -3.47 -13.84 -4.19
CA LEU A 105 -4.72 -14.54 -4.51
C LEU A 105 -5.96 -13.72 -4.12
N LEU A 106 -5.91 -13.02 -2.98
CA LEU A 106 -6.99 -12.12 -2.54
C LEU A 106 -7.03 -10.76 -3.29
N GLY A 107 -6.04 -10.46 -4.14
CA GLY A 107 -6.09 -9.33 -5.08
C GLY A 107 -5.02 -8.26 -4.91
N ALA A 108 -4.01 -8.44 -4.05
CA ALA A 108 -2.93 -7.47 -3.91
C ALA A 108 -1.90 -7.55 -5.05
N ASP A 109 -1.49 -6.39 -5.58
CA ASP A 109 -0.39 -6.23 -6.53
C ASP A 109 0.97 -6.09 -5.81
N GLU A 110 0.99 -5.56 -4.58
CA GLU A 110 2.21 -5.26 -3.84
C GLU A 110 2.10 -5.63 -2.34
N PHE A 111 3.24 -5.90 -1.71
CA PHE A 111 3.31 -6.44 -0.35
C PHE A 111 4.28 -5.61 0.49
N SER A 112 3.92 -5.28 1.71
CA SER A 112 4.73 -4.44 2.60
C SER A 112 5.03 -5.12 3.92
N PHE A 113 6.29 -5.00 4.34
CA PHE A 113 6.85 -5.63 5.54
C PHE A 113 7.33 -4.55 6.50
N GLY A 114 6.88 -4.62 7.76
CA GLY A 114 7.34 -3.73 8.83
C GLY A 114 8.11 -4.54 9.89
N THR A 115 7.36 -5.19 10.78
CA THR A 115 7.94 -5.91 11.93
C THR A 115 8.93 -7.01 11.53
N ALA A 116 8.62 -7.84 10.51
CA ALA A 116 9.54 -8.88 10.06
C ALA A 116 10.87 -8.30 9.53
N ALA A 117 10.80 -7.19 8.77
CA ALA A 117 11.98 -6.47 8.32
C ALA A 117 12.78 -5.87 9.50
N LEU A 118 12.11 -5.32 10.52
CA LEU A 118 12.76 -4.85 11.75
C LEU A 118 13.45 -5.99 12.52
N VAL A 119 12.86 -7.18 12.55
CA VAL A 119 13.46 -8.37 13.16
C VAL A 119 14.69 -8.82 12.38
N ALA A 120 14.63 -8.81 11.04
CA ALA A 120 15.78 -9.12 10.20
C ALA A 120 17.00 -8.22 10.48
N VAL A 121 16.77 -6.94 10.79
CA VAL A 121 17.85 -6.00 11.14
C VAL A 121 18.19 -5.94 12.64
N GLY A 122 17.60 -6.82 13.47
CA GLY A 122 18.05 -7.04 14.85
C GLY A 122 17.03 -6.76 15.95
N CYS A 123 15.79 -6.37 15.63
CA CYS A 123 14.73 -6.21 16.64
C CYS A 123 14.53 -7.52 17.44
N LYS A 124 14.55 -7.42 18.77
CA LYS A 124 14.34 -8.55 19.70
C LYS A 124 12.93 -8.64 20.26
N MET A 125 11.98 -7.92 19.68
CA MET A 125 10.58 -7.88 20.12
C MET A 125 10.41 -7.51 21.60
N ALA A 126 11.25 -6.62 22.12
CA ALA A 126 11.22 -6.16 23.52
C ALA A 126 9.96 -5.34 23.89
N ARG A 127 9.25 -4.80 22.88
CA ARG A 127 8.01 -4.00 23.04
C ARG A 127 8.18 -2.74 23.93
N SER A 128 9.39 -2.24 24.04
CA SER A 128 9.76 -0.99 24.73
C SER A 128 10.02 0.18 23.77
N CYS A 129 9.45 0.13 22.56
CA CYS A 129 9.71 1.13 21.51
C CYS A 129 9.34 2.56 21.96
N HIS A 130 8.25 2.70 22.72
CA HIS A 130 7.73 3.99 23.20
C HIS A 130 8.53 4.58 24.37
N THR A 131 9.42 3.81 25.02
CA THR A 131 10.14 4.25 26.22
C THR A 131 11.52 4.80 25.90
N ASN A 132 11.93 4.84 24.62
CA ASN A 132 13.27 5.27 24.20
C ASN A 132 14.39 4.41 24.82
N THR A 133 14.12 3.14 25.17
CA THR A 133 15.07 2.21 25.81
C THR A 133 15.24 0.91 25.02
N CYS A 134 15.18 0.97 23.69
CA CYS A 134 15.40 -0.21 22.86
C CYS A 134 16.79 -0.82 23.15
N PRO A 135 16.87 -2.10 23.58
CA PRO A 135 18.12 -2.70 24.04
C PRO A 135 19.14 -2.94 22.92
N VAL A 136 18.70 -2.86 21.66
CA VAL A 136 19.45 -3.22 20.44
C VAL A 136 19.50 -2.07 19.43
N GLY A 137 19.25 -0.83 19.86
CA GLY A 137 19.45 0.34 19.01
C GLY A 137 18.46 0.55 17.85
N VAL A 138 17.40 -0.27 17.75
CA VAL A 138 16.43 -0.19 16.64
C VAL A 138 15.44 0.98 16.79
N ALA A 139 14.79 1.11 17.94
CA ALA A 139 13.73 2.08 18.19
C ALA A 139 14.09 2.99 19.38
N THR A 140 15.12 3.81 19.20
CA THR A 140 15.65 4.71 20.23
C THR A 140 16.37 5.88 19.57
N GLN A 141 16.36 7.04 20.23
CA GLN A 141 17.12 8.24 19.86
C GLN A 141 18.32 8.45 20.81
N ARG A 142 18.52 7.57 21.79
CA ARG A 142 19.67 7.61 22.70
C ARG A 142 20.94 7.13 22.01
N LEU A 143 21.96 7.98 21.94
CA LEU A 143 23.24 7.67 21.30
C LEU A 143 23.89 6.40 21.86
N ASP A 144 23.91 6.23 23.19
CA ASP A 144 24.48 5.05 23.88
C ASP A 144 23.76 3.73 23.54
N LEU A 145 22.53 3.81 23.02
CA LEU A 145 21.76 2.64 22.58
C LEU A 145 21.80 2.47 21.07
N ILE A 146 21.85 3.55 20.28
CA ILE A 146 22.00 3.50 18.81
C ILE A 146 23.30 2.78 18.44
N GLU A 147 24.39 3.01 19.18
CA GLU A 147 25.67 2.32 19.00
C GLU A 147 25.57 0.79 19.11
N LYS A 148 24.48 0.26 19.68
CA LYS A 148 24.21 -1.18 19.79
C LYS A 148 23.48 -1.77 18.58
N PHE A 149 23.12 -0.96 17.58
CA PHE A 149 22.37 -1.43 16.41
C PHE A 149 23.20 -2.40 15.56
N PRO A 150 22.79 -3.68 15.43
CA PRO A 150 23.58 -4.69 14.74
C PRO A 150 23.22 -4.83 13.24
N GLY A 151 22.20 -4.11 12.78
CA GLY A 151 21.63 -4.32 11.45
C GLY A 151 22.55 -3.86 10.34
N GLN A 152 22.63 -4.68 9.29
CA GLN A 152 23.32 -4.37 8.04
C GLN A 152 22.31 -4.47 6.89
N PRO A 153 22.48 -3.69 5.80
CA PRO A 153 21.62 -3.79 4.61
C PRO A 153 21.47 -5.22 4.09
N GLU A 154 22.54 -6.02 4.15
CA GLU A 154 22.59 -7.41 3.71
C GLU A 154 21.60 -8.30 4.46
N HIS A 155 21.35 -8.04 5.75
CA HIS A 155 20.38 -8.81 6.53
C HIS A 155 18.96 -8.66 5.95
N LEU A 156 18.59 -7.43 5.56
CA LEU A 156 17.29 -7.15 4.95
C LEU A 156 17.22 -7.70 3.52
N MET A 157 18.30 -7.58 2.74
CA MET A 157 18.40 -8.16 1.41
C MET A 157 18.20 -9.68 1.44
N ILE A 158 18.91 -10.38 2.33
CA ILE A 158 18.80 -11.83 2.49
C ILE A 158 17.38 -12.24 2.88
N PHE A 159 16.77 -11.54 3.85
CA PHE A 159 15.39 -11.78 4.24
C PHE A 159 14.43 -11.66 3.04
N MET A 160 14.52 -10.58 2.26
CA MET A 160 13.65 -10.38 1.10
C MET A 160 13.90 -11.42 -0.01
N LEU A 161 15.16 -11.82 -0.22
CA LEU A 161 15.50 -12.88 -1.18
C LEU A 161 14.92 -14.24 -0.78
N GLN A 162 14.92 -14.56 0.53
CA GLN A 162 14.32 -15.78 1.05
C GLN A 162 12.79 -15.79 0.91
N VAL A 163 12.13 -14.67 1.23
CA VAL A 163 10.69 -14.51 0.98
C VAL A 163 10.38 -14.71 -0.50
N ALA A 164 11.17 -14.09 -1.39
CA ALA A 164 10.97 -14.23 -2.84
C ALA A 164 11.22 -15.66 -3.35
N GLU A 165 12.18 -16.38 -2.78
CA GLU A 165 12.43 -17.80 -3.10
C GLU A 165 11.25 -18.68 -2.67
N GLU A 166 10.71 -18.48 -1.47
CA GLU A 166 9.53 -19.20 -1.01
C GLU A 166 8.31 -18.93 -1.90
N VAL A 167 8.10 -17.69 -2.34
CA VAL A 167 7.07 -17.35 -3.34
C VAL A 167 7.25 -18.15 -4.62
N ARG A 168 8.47 -18.20 -5.18
CA ARG A 168 8.76 -18.98 -6.39
C ARG A 168 8.45 -20.47 -6.20
N GLN A 169 8.82 -21.03 -5.06
CA GLN A 169 8.55 -22.44 -4.74
C GLN A 169 7.05 -22.72 -4.64
N ILE A 170 6.28 -21.83 -4.01
CA ILE A 170 4.82 -21.98 -3.93
C ILE A 170 4.19 -21.87 -5.32
N LEU A 171 4.57 -20.87 -6.13
CA LEU A 171 4.08 -20.71 -7.51
C LEU A 171 4.37 -21.95 -8.36
N ALA A 172 5.58 -22.48 -8.28
CA ALA A 172 5.96 -23.70 -9.00
C ALA A 172 5.11 -24.92 -8.58
N ARG A 173 4.79 -25.06 -7.29
CA ARG A 173 3.89 -26.11 -6.79
C ARG A 173 2.45 -25.94 -7.28
N LEU A 174 1.99 -24.70 -7.44
CA LEU A 174 0.68 -24.37 -7.98
C LEU A 174 0.61 -24.43 -9.52
N GLY A 175 1.76 -24.54 -10.20
CA GLY A 175 1.86 -24.62 -11.66
C GLY A 175 1.92 -23.27 -12.39
N TYR A 176 2.21 -22.16 -11.69
CA TYR A 176 2.27 -20.81 -12.25
C TYR A 176 3.70 -20.30 -12.36
N ARG A 177 3.97 -19.42 -13.33
CA ARG A 177 5.33 -18.91 -13.60
C ARG A 177 5.61 -17.55 -12.97
N SER A 178 4.57 -16.83 -12.57
CA SER A 178 4.68 -15.47 -12.01
C SER A 178 3.54 -15.15 -11.05
N LEU A 179 3.78 -14.20 -10.14
CA LEU A 179 2.71 -13.65 -9.27
C LEU A 179 1.56 -13.07 -10.09
N ASN A 180 1.85 -12.45 -11.23
CA ASN A 180 0.86 -11.81 -12.09
C ASN A 180 -0.22 -12.78 -12.61
N GLU A 181 0.09 -14.08 -12.70
CA GLU A 181 -0.87 -15.12 -13.12
C GLU A 181 -1.87 -15.49 -12.03
N ILE A 182 -1.59 -15.17 -10.76
CA ILE A 182 -2.42 -15.58 -9.62
C ILE A 182 -3.11 -14.41 -8.92
N ILE A 183 -2.77 -13.15 -9.24
CA ILE A 183 -3.36 -11.99 -8.56
C ILE A 183 -4.87 -11.97 -8.77
N GLY A 184 -5.62 -11.98 -7.67
CA GLY A 184 -7.09 -11.96 -7.65
C GLY A 184 -7.75 -13.29 -8.03
N HIS A 185 -6.99 -14.39 -8.10
CA HIS A 185 -7.51 -15.74 -8.32
C HIS A 185 -7.85 -16.46 -7.01
N ALA A 186 -8.75 -15.87 -6.20
CA ALA A 186 -9.13 -16.41 -4.89
C ALA A 186 -9.81 -17.79 -4.98
N GLU A 187 -10.32 -18.19 -6.15
CA GLU A 187 -10.84 -19.53 -6.42
C GLU A 187 -9.78 -20.65 -6.27
N LEU A 188 -8.49 -20.31 -6.23
CA LEU A 188 -7.40 -21.26 -5.96
C LEU A 188 -7.25 -21.57 -4.46
N LEU A 189 -7.99 -20.87 -3.60
CA LEU A 189 -8.01 -21.09 -2.16
C LEU A 189 -9.19 -21.97 -1.78
N GLN A 190 -8.95 -22.84 -0.80
CA GLN A 190 -10.00 -23.62 -0.16
C GLN A 190 -9.87 -23.49 1.36
N GLN A 191 -10.99 -23.22 2.03
CA GLN A 191 -11.04 -23.24 3.48
C GLN A 191 -10.82 -24.66 3.98
N THR A 192 -9.84 -24.83 4.86
CA THR A 192 -9.63 -26.03 5.66
C THR A 192 -10.15 -25.79 7.07
N VAL A 193 -10.98 -26.71 7.58
CA VAL A 193 -11.51 -26.64 8.95
C VAL A 193 -10.55 -27.36 9.89
N THR A 194 -9.91 -26.62 10.79
CA THR A 194 -8.99 -27.16 11.78
C THR A 194 -9.52 -26.91 13.19
N GLY A 195 -10.23 -27.89 13.76
CA GLY A 195 -10.80 -27.81 15.10
C GLY A 195 -12.27 -27.37 15.13
N ALA A 196 -12.90 -27.48 16.30
CA ALA A 196 -14.33 -27.22 16.46
C ALA A 196 -14.67 -25.73 16.32
N GLU A 197 -13.79 -24.84 16.79
CA GLU A 197 -14.00 -23.39 16.76
C GLU A 197 -13.98 -22.84 15.32
N ALA A 198 -13.09 -23.39 14.48
CA ALA A 198 -13.00 -23.00 13.06
C ALA A 198 -14.24 -23.39 12.25
N SER A 199 -15.06 -24.34 12.74
CA SER A 199 -16.29 -24.76 12.06
C SER A 199 -17.40 -23.71 12.07
N PHE A 200 -17.30 -22.70 12.94
CA PHE A 200 -18.25 -21.57 13.00
C PHE A 200 -17.89 -20.42 12.05
N ILE A 201 -16.77 -20.51 11.34
CA ILE A 201 -16.31 -19.46 10.43
C ILE A 201 -16.62 -19.86 8.99
N GLU A 202 -17.29 -18.98 8.26
CA GLU A 202 -17.55 -19.14 6.83
C GLU A 202 -16.65 -18.18 6.03
N LEU A 203 -15.68 -18.72 5.28
CA LEU A 203 -14.78 -17.92 4.46
C LEU A 203 -15.24 -17.76 3.01
N LEU A 204 -16.29 -18.46 2.60
CA LEU A 204 -16.77 -18.43 1.21
C LEU A 204 -17.00 -17.01 0.66
N PRO A 205 -17.57 -16.05 1.42
CA PRO A 205 -17.72 -14.67 0.94
C PRO A 205 -16.40 -13.95 0.61
N LEU A 206 -15.28 -14.35 1.23
CA LEU A 206 -13.96 -13.79 0.93
C LEU A 206 -13.34 -14.42 -0.33
N LEU A 207 -13.69 -15.67 -0.62
CA LEU A 207 -13.10 -16.46 -1.72
C LEU A 207 -13.88 -16.34 -3.02
N TRP A 208 -15.10 -15.79 -2.97
CA TRP A 208 -15.92 -15.56 -4.16
C TRP A 208 -15.28 -14.51 -5.06
N VAL A 209 -15.10 -14.81 -6.35
CA VAL A 209 -14.54 -13.84 -7.31
C VAL A 209 -15.62 -13.36 -8.29
N PRO A 210 -15.92 -12.04 -8.36
CA PRO A 210 -16.85 -11.50 -9.34
C PRO A 210 -16.33 -11.73 -10.78
N ASP A 211 -17.15 -12.33 -11.65
CA ASP A 211 -16.87 -12.38 -13.08
C ASP A 211 -17.40 -11.13 -13.77
N THR A 212 -16.50 -10.18 -14.03
CA THR A 212 -16.82 -8.88 -14.65
C THR A 212 -16.21 -8.71 -16.04
N GLY A 213 -15.45 -9.69 -16.54
CA GLY A 213 -14.62 -9.56 -17.75
C GLY A 213 -13.50 -8.50 -17.64
N GLN A 214 -13.32 -7.86 -16.48
CA GLN A 214 -12.30 -6.84 -16.23
C GLN A 214 -10.99 -7.47 -15.73
N PRO A 215 -9.84 -6.80 -15.89
CA PRO A 215 -8.60 -7.22 -15.26
C PRO A 215 -8.75 -7.33 -13.74
N ARG A 216 -8.30 -8.47 -13.18
CA ARG A 216 -8.28 -8.73 -11.72
C ARG A 216 -7.14 -8.04 -10.98
N ARG A 217 -6.24 -7.40 -11.72
CA ARG A 217 -5.06 -6.69 -11.23
C ARG A 217 -4.90 -5.34 -11.91
N ASN A 218 -3.95 -4.54 -11.42
CA ASN A 218 -3.59 -3.31 -12.10
C ASN A 218 -2.98 -3.62 -13.48
N VAL A 219 -3.41 -2.90 -14.50
CA VAL A 219 -2.84 -2.98 -15.86
C VAL A 219 -2.47 -1.61 -16.42
N GLU A 220 -2.87 -0.53 -15.73
CA GLU A 220 -2.55 0.84 -16.10
C GLU A 220 -1.33 1.34 -15.33
N ALA A 221 -0.41 2.01 -16.01
CA ALA A 221 0.76 2.58 -15.36
C ALA A 221 0.42 3.68 -14.32
N ARG A 222 -0.69 4.40 -14.53
CA ARG A 222 -1.07 5.54 -13.70
C ARG A 222 -2.55 5.90 -13.80
N ASN A 223 -3.12 6.36 -12.68
CA ASN A 223 -4.46 6.93 -12.65
C ASN A 223 -4.40 8.43 -12.94
N VAL A 224 -4.46 8.79 -14.23
CA VAL A 224 -4.26 10.18 -14.69
C VAL A 224 -5.34 11.11 -14.15
N LEU A 225 -4.94 12.36 -13.85
CA LEU A 225 -5.89 13.42 -13.51
C LEU A 225 -6.74 13.77 -14.73
N PRO A 226 -7.98 14.25 -14.54
CA PRO A 226 -8.74 14.83 -15.65
C PRO A 226 -8.02 16.10 -16.12
N GLY A 227 -8.02 16.36 -17.43
CA GLY A 227 -7.45 17.59 -17.99
C GLY A 227 -8.15 18.85 -17.48
N GLY A 228 -7.54 20.02 -17.71
CA GLY A 228 -8.18 21.32 -17.45
C GLY A 228 -7.67 22.09 -16.24
N ALA A 229 -6.39 21.95 -15.89
CA ALA A 229 -5.75 22.89 -14.99
C ALA A 229 -4.32 23.13 -15.47
N ASP A 230 -4.23 24.06 -16.41
CA ASP A 230 -3.04 24.41 -17.16
C ASP A 230 -2.29 25.60 -16.56
N LEU A 231 -2.89 26.34 -15.63
CA LEU A 231 -2.36 27.64 -15.24
C LEU A 231 -0.99 27.52 -14.56
N GLY A 232 -0.82 26.57 -13.65
CA GLY A 232 0.48 26.33 -13.00
C GLY A 232 1.56 25.89 -14.00
N GLU A 233 1.22 25.01 -14.94
CA GLU A 233 2.15 24.54 -15.99
C GLU A 233 2.53 25.67 -16.96
N ARG A 234 1.56 26.50 -17.35
CA ARG A 234 1.79 27.69 -18.17
C ARG A 234 2.63 28.73 -17.46
N LEU A 235 2.33 29.02 -16.19
CA LEU A 235 3.09 29.95 -15.37
C LEU A 235 4.53 29.47 -15.22
N ALA A 236 4.73 28.18 -14.93
CA ALA A 236 6.07 27.59 -14.85
C ALA A 236 6.81 27.70 -16.20
N THR A 237 6.15 27.39 -17.31
CA THR A 237 6.75 27.46 -18.65
C THR A 237 7.15 28.89 -19.02
N GLU A 238 6.24 29.85 -18.85
CA GLU A 238 6.47 31.27 -19.16
C GLU A 238 7.53 31.88 -18.23
N ALA A 239 7.49 31.55 -16.93
CA ALA A 239 8.49 32.00 -15.97
C ALA A 239 9.87 31.42 -16.26
N MET A 240 9.98 30.12 -16.57
CA MET A 240 11.27 29.50 -16.92
C MET A 240 11.88 30.13 -18.19
N ALA A 241 11.06 30.40 -19.20
CA ALA A 241 11.52 31.06 -20.42
C ALA A 241 12.08 32.48 -20.16
N GLU A 242 11.53 33.22 -19.20
CA GLU A 242 12.06 34.54 -18.81
C GLU A 242 13.25 34.45 -17.83
N LEU A 243 13.33 33.37 -17.02
CA LEU A 243 14.41 33.15 -16.04
C LEU A 243 15.75 32.75 -16.68
N ASP A 244 15.75 32.15 -17.88
CA ASP A 244 16.96 31.73 -18.60
C ASP A 244 17.86 32.92 -19.07
N GLY A 245 17.52 34.17 -18.70
CA GLY A 245 18.30 35.38 -18.93
C GLY A 245 19.14 35.85 -17.74
N ASP A 246 19.40 37.16 -17.67
CA ASP A 246 20.39 37.81 -16.78
C ASP A 246 20.00 37.88 -15.29
N GLY A 247 19.08 37.03 -14.82
CA GLY A 247 18.55 37.08 -13.44
C GLY A 247 17.62 38.27 -13.18
N ALA A 248 17.02 38.83 -14.24
CA ALA A 248 16.05 39.92 -14.12
C ALA A 248 14.75 39.45 -13.42
N PRO A 249 14.08 40.31 -12.63
CA PRO A 249 12.81 39.96 -12.01
C PRO A 249 11.71 39.69 -13.05
N VAL A 250 11.13 38.48 -13.02
CA VAL A 250 9.99 38.06 -13.84
C VAL A 250 8.68 38.63 -13.27
N ARG A 251 7.82 39.20 -14.12
CA ARG A 251 6.52 39.78 -13.72
C ARG A 251 5.42 39.37 -14.70
N LEU A 252 4.68 38.34 -14.32
CA LEU A 252 3.57 37.79 -15.12
C LEU A 252 2.22 38.17 -14.48
N ARG A 253 1.16 38.23 -15.31
CA ARG A 253 -0.21 38.54 -14.87
C ARG A 253 -1.20 37.60 -15.53
N TYR A 254 -2.04 36.95 -14.72
CA TYR A 254 -3.07 36.03 -15.19
C TYR A 254 -4.43 36.34 -14.56
N ALA A 255 -5.50 36.00 -15.27
CA ALA A 255 -6.81 35.89 -14.67
C ALA A 255 -6.90 34.56 -13.93
N ILE A 256 -7.40 34.59 -12.69
CA ILE A 256 -7.61 33.39 -11.86
C ILE A 256 -9.10 33.25 -11.62
N SER A 257 -9.58 32.01 -11.73
CA SER A 257 -10.95 31.60 -11.49
C SER A 257 -11.01 30.50 -10.43
N ASN A 258 -12.22 30.13 -10.01
CA ASN A 258 -12.41 29.05 -9.03
C ASN A 258 -12.09 27.64 -9.58
N THR A 259 -11.88 27.49 -10.89
CA THR A 259 -11.43 26.24 -11.51
C THR A 259 -9.91 26.09 -11.51
N ASP A 260 -9.17 27.19 -11.39
CA ASP A 260 -7.72 27.23 -11.27
C ASP A 260 -7.31 26.82 -9.85
N ARG A 261 -6.96 25.54 -9.71
CA ARG A 261 -6.60 24.94 -8.44
C ARG A 261 -5.09 24.74 -8.41
N THR A 262 -4.49 25.00 -7.26
CA THR A 262 -3.05 24.71 -7.03
C THR A 262 -2.15 25.43 -8.04
N VAL A 263 -2.44 26.71 -8.27
CA VAL A 263 -1.64 27.63 -9.09
C VAL A 263 -0.28 27.87 -8.47
#